data_AF-A0AA97DWE7-F1
#
_entry.id   AF-A0AA97DWE7-F1
#
_cell.length_a   1.000
_cell.length_b   1.000
_cell.length_c   1.000
_cell.angle_alpha   90.00
_cell.angle_beta   90.00
_cell.angle_gamma   90.00
#
_symmetry.space_group_name_H-M   'P 1'
#
loop_
_entity.id
_entity.type
_entity.pdbx_description
1 polymer ?
#
loop_
_entity_poly.entity_id
_entity_poly.type
_entity_poly.pdbx_seq_one_letter_code
_entity_poly.pdbx_strand_id
1 'polypeptide(L)'
;MSSSQRLLSWIDEARADYVYWQTQDKKTLKRINKLINDAKRSPFDGIGKPEPLKENLSGFWSRRIDDTNRLVYAVDSQAITIISCRYHY
;
A
#
# COMPACT_ATOMS: atom_id res chain seq x y z
N MET A 1 -24.78 8.16 -6.55
CA MET A 1 -24.13 7.54 -5.37
C MET A 1 -22.67 7.95 -5.39
N SER A 2 -22.29 8.93 -4.57
CA SER A 2 -20.90 9.43 -4.56
C SER A 2 -20.01 8.32 -4.03
N SER A 3 -19.14 7.77 -4.89
CA SER A 3 -18.10 6.85 -4.45
C SER A 3 -17.19 7.68 -3.53
N SER A 4 -17.26 7.48 -2.21
CA SER A 4 -16.27 8.06 -1.28
C SER A 4 -14.90 7.52 -1.65
N GLN A 5 -14.20 8.19 -2.55
CA GLN A 5 -12.79 7.93 -2.80
C GLN A 5 -12.04 8.38 -1.55
N ARG A 6 -11.54 7.41 -0.78
CA ARG A 6 -10.58 7.68 0.29
C ARG A 6 -9.42 8.51 -0.27
N LEU A 7 -8.93 9.47 0.52
CA LEU A 7 -7.69 10.18 0.23
C LEU A 7 -6.54 9.16 0.17
N LEU A 8 -5.49 9.50 -0.58
CA LEU A 8 -4.25 8.75 -0.61
C LEU A 8 -3.17 9.60 0.06
N SER A 9 -2.71 9.14 1.21
CA SER A 9 -1.66 9.80 2.00
C SER A 9 -0.40 8.93 2.01
N TRP A 10 0.73 9.57 2.30
CA TRP A 10 2.03 8.91 2.37
C TRP A 10 2.79 9.46 3.58
N ILE A 11 3.53 8.61 4.27
CA ILE A 11 4.66 9.11 5.06
C ILE A 11 5.83 9.41 4.12
N ASP A 12 6.75 10.26 4.55
CA ASP A 12 7.85 10.74 3.69
C ASP A 12 8.75 9.58 3.22
N GLU A 13 8.98 8.58 4.07
CA GLU A 13 9.76 7.39 3.75
C GLU A 13 9.07 6.56 2.65
N ALA A 14 7.76 6.32 2.77
CA ALA A 14 6.98 5.60 1.76
C ALA A 14 6.94 6.35 0.43
N ARG A 15 6.91 7.68 0.47
CA ARG A 15 7.00 8.52 -0.72
C ARG A 15 8.38 8.39 -1.37
N ALA A 16 9.45 8.33 -0.59
CA ALA A 16 10.80 8.11 -1.09
C ALA A 16 10.95 6.73 -1.75
N ASP A 17 10.39 5.68 -1.16
CA ASP A 17 10.31 4.34 -1.77
C ASP A 17 9.59 4.38 -3.12
N TYR A 18 8.44 5.06 -3.17
CA TYR A 18 7.65 5.19 -4.39
C TYR A 18 8.42 5.90 -5.49
N VAL A 19 9.11 7.01 -5.16
CA VAL A 19 9.96 7.76 -6.11
C VAL A 19 11.14 6.92 -6.58
N TYR A 20 11.78 6.14 -5.69
CA TYR A 20 12.84 5.22 -6.05
C TYR A 20 12.39 4.28 -7.18
N TRP A 21 11.22 3.63 -7.03
CA TRP A 21 10.71 2.70 -8.04
C TRP A 21 10.46 3.33 -9.42
N GLN A 22 10.26 4.65 -9.52
CA GLN A 22 10.08 5.34 -10.81
C GLN A 22 11.31 5.27 -11.71
N THR A 23 12.50 5.20 -11.12
CA THR A 23 13.77 5.18 -11.86
C THR A 23 14.37 3.78 -11.99
N GLN A 24 13.91 2.81 -11.20
CA GLN A 24 14.58 1.52 -11.02
C GLN A 24 13.85 0.39 -11.74
N ASP A 25 12.59 0.15 -11.39
CA ASP A 25 11.77 -0.89 -12.01
C ASP A 25 10.32 -0.43 -12.22
N LYS A 26 10.01 -0.13 -13.48
CA LYS A 26 8.67 0.27 -13.90
C LYS A 26 7.62 -0.83 -13.73
N LYS A 27 8.00 -2.12 -13.72
CA LYS A 27 7.06 -3.22 -13.47
C LYS A 27 6.61 -3.23 -12.02
N THR A 28 7.55 -3.09 -11.09
CA THR A 28 7.26 -2.94 -9.66
C THR A 28 6.43 -1.70 -9.38
N LEU A 29 6.77 -0.54 -9.96
CA LEU A 29 5.95 0.68 -9.84
C LEU A 29 4.49 0.45 -10.32
N LYS A 30 4.30 -0.17 -11.48
CA LYS A 30 2.96 -0.50 -12.00
C LYS A 30 2.20 -1.41 -11.04
N ARG A 31 2.87 -2.38 -10.42
CA ARG A 31 2.28 -3.28 -9.42
C ARG A 31 1.86 -2.52 -8.16
N ILE A 32 2.69 -1.63 -7.63
CA ILE A 32 2.38 -0.75 -6.49
C ILE A 32 1.12 0.07 -6.79
N ASN A 33 1.07 0.74 -7.94
CA ASN A 33 -0.11 1.53 -8.35
C ASN A 33 -1.38 0.69 -8.44
N LYS A 34 -1.28 -0.55 -8.95
CA LYS A 34 -2.43 -1.47 -9.02
C LYS A 34 -2.92 -1.85 -7.61
N LEU A 35 -2.00 -2.12 -6.69
CA LEU A 35 -2.33 -2.46 -5.30
C LEU A 35 -2.94 -1.29 -4.54
N ILE A 36 -2.40 -0.08 -4.69
CA ILE A 36 -2.96 1.14 -4.07
C ILE A 36 -4.40 1.37 -4.55
N ASN A 37 -4.63 1.30 -5.86
CA ASN A 37 -5.97 1.49 -6.42
C ASN A 37 -6.96 0.42 -5.95
N ASP A 38 -6.49 -0.82 -5.77
CA ASP A 38 -7.33 -1.89 -5.23
C ASP A 38 -7.64 -1.68 -3.75
N ALA A 39 -6.63 -1.38 -2.94
CA ALA A 39 -6.78 -1.09 -1.51
C ALA A 39 -7.73 0.08 -1.26
N LYS A 40 -7.70 1.14 -2.09
CA LYS A 40 -8.65 2.26 -1.97
C LYS A 40 -10.12 1.81 -2.10
N ARG A 41 -10.40 0.79 -2.92
CA ARG A 41 -11.75 0.24 -3.15
C ARG A 41 -12.12 -0.81 -2.12
N SER A 42 -11.26 -1.81 -1.93
CA SER A 42 -11.45 -2.91 -0.99
C SER A 42 -10.21 -3.01 -0.10
N PRO A 43 -10.16 -2.30 1.05
CA PRO A 43 -8.93 -2.21 1.82
C PRO A 43 -8.46 -3.53 2.42
N PHE A 44 -9.35 -4.47 2.71
CA PHE A 44 -9.06 -5.69 3.47
C PHE A 44 -9.15 -6.98 2.65
N ASP A 45 -9.41 -6.86 1.35
CA ASP A 45 -9.53 -7.99 0.42
C ASP A 45 -9.00 -7.62 -0.99
N GLY A 46 -8.91 -8.59 -1.89
CA GLY A 46 -8.51 -8.42 -3.27
C GLY A 46 -7.07 -8.82 -3.54
N ILE A 47 -6.42 -8.08 -4.44
CA ILE A 47 -5.15 -8.53 -5.00
C ILE A 47 -3.98 -8.33 -4.03
N GLY A 48 -3.00 -9.23 -4.12
CA GLY A 48 -1.78 -9.15 -3.32
C GLY A 48 -1.90 -9.80 -1.95
N LYS A 49 -2.90 -10.66 -1.70
CA LYS A 49 -3.08 -11.38 -0.43
C LYS A 49 -3.03 -10.42 0.78
N PRO A 50 -4.05 -9.59 0.97
CA PRO A 50 -4.10 -8.66 2.09
C PRO A 50 -4.03 -9.42 3.42
N GLU A 51 -3.08 -9.04 4.26
CA GLU A 51 -2.85 -9.69 5.55
C GLU A 51 -2.78 -8.59 6.64
N PRO A 52 -3.59 -8.67 7.71
CA PRO A 52 -3.47 -7.76 8.84
C PRO A 52 -2.16 -8.02 9.58
N LEU A 53 -1.42 -6.96 9.89
CA LEU A 53 -0.20 -7.05 10.69
C LEU A 53 -0.56 -7.16 12.18
N LYS A 54 0.34 -7.76 12.97
CA LYS A 54 0.10 -8.14 14.37
C LYS A 54 1.02 -7.38 15.32
N GLU A 55 0.76 -7.53 16.63
CA GLU A 55 1.58 -6.97 17.72
C GLU A 55 1.75 -5.45 17.58
N ASN A 56 2.99 -4.95 17.56
CA ASN A 56 3.30 -3.53 17.44
C ASN A 56 2.87 -2.90 16.10
N LEU A 57 2.48 -3.73 15.12
CA LEU A 57 1.98 -3.30 13.82
C LEU A 57 0.46 -3.51 13.69
N SER A 58 -0.23 -3.82 14.79
CA SER A 58 -1.69 -3.95 14.81
C SER A 58 -2.35 -2.66 14.30
N GLY A 59 -3.29 -2.82 13.36
CA GLY A 59 -3.96 -1.71 12.68
C GLY A 59 -3.41 -1.42 11.28
N PHE A 60 -2.24 -1.96 10.93
CA PHE A 60 -1.72 -1.92 9.57
C PHE A 60 -2.07 -3.18 8.76
N TRP A 61 -2.02 -3.03 7.45
CA TRP A 61 -2.28 -4.08 6.48
C TRP A 61 -1.13 -4.17 5.49
N SER A 62 -0.81 -5.39 5.08
CA SER A 62 0.21 -5.63 4.05
C SER A 62 -0.39 -6.28 2.82
N ARG A 63 0.18 -5.96 1.65
CA ARG A 63 -0.05 -6.68 0.38
C ARG A 63 1.26 -7.02 -0.31
N ARG A 64 1.32 -8.18 -0.95
CA ARG A 64 2.46 -8.66 -1.74
C ARG A 64 2.58 -7.89 -3.05
N ILE A 65 3.65 -7.10 -3.14
CA ILE A 65 4.12 -6.51 -4.40
C ILE A 65 4.73 -7.62 -5.24
N ASP A 66 5.72 -8.32 -4.67
CA ASP A 66 6.39 -9.50 -5.20
C ASP A 66 6.75 -10.45 -4.02
N ASP A 67 7.69 -11.38 -4.22
CA ASP A 67 8.10 -12.33 -3.18
C ASP A 67 8.79 -11.64 -1.99
N THR A 68 9.45 -10.51 -2.24
CA THR A 68 10.26 -9.75 -1.28
C THR A 68 9.60 -8.44 -0.82
N ASN A 69 8.98 -7.68 -1.71
CA ASN A 69 8.46 -6.35 -1.36
C ASN A 69 7.00 -6.44 -0.92
N ARG A 70 6.65 -5.59 0.05
CA ARG A 70 5.28 -5.48 0.56
C ARG A 70 4.83 -4.02 0.53
N LEU A 71 3.54 -3.81 0.27
CA LEU A 71 2.86 -2.53 0.45
C LEU A 71 2.21 -2.52 1.84
N VAL A 72 2.69 -1.71 2.77
CA VAL A 72 1.98 -1.46 4.05
C VAL A 72 1.09 -0.26 3.87
N TYR A 73 -0.11 -0.36 4.42
CA TYR A 73 -0.96 0.79 4.61
C TYR A 73 -1.78 0.72 5.89
N ALA A 74 -2.13 1.90 6.38
CA ALA A 74 -3.21 2.09 7.34
C ALA A 74 -4.49 2.48 6.60
N VAL A 75 -5.63 2.19 7.22
CA VAL A 75 -6.95 2.57 6.71
C VAL A 75 -7.72 3.26 7.84
N ASP A 76 -8.21 4.46 7.57
CA ASP A 76 -9.14 5.15 8.44
C ASP A 76 -10.40 5.60 7.66
N SER A 77 -11.27 6.38 8.31
CA SER A 77 -12.53 6.86 7.71
C SER A 77 -12.34 7.77 6.50
N GLN A 78 -11.18 8.42 6.37
CA GLN A 78 -10.89 9.43 5.36
C GLN A 78 -9.85 8.98 4.33
N ALA A 79 -8.83 8.23 4.76
CA ALA A 79 -7.63 7.97 3.97
C ALA A 79 -7.20 6.50 3.96
N ILE A 80 -6.46 6.15 2.91
CA ILE A 80 -5.45 5.11 2.95
C ILE A 80 -4.08 5.79 3.03
N THR A 81 -3.32 5.48 4.07
CA THR A 81 -1.98 6.04 4.29
C THR A 81 -0.94 4.97 4.03
N ILE A 82 -0.09 5.17 3.03
CA ILE A 82 0.99 4.25 2.70
C ILE A 82 2.15 4.45 3.67
N ILE A 83 2.56 3.37 4.34
CA ILE A 83 3.63 3.37 5.35
C ILE A 83 4.94 2.84 4.77
N SER A 84 4.90 1.92 3.81
CA SER A 84 6.09 1.47 3.07
C SER A 84 5.65 0.78 1.76
N CYS A 85 6.50 0.86 0.73
CA CYS A 85 6.29 0.09 -0.51
C CYS A 85 7.58 -0.54 -1.06
N ARG A 86 8.56 -0.76 -0.18
CA ARG A 86 9.85 -1.38 -0.48
C ARG A 86 10.33 -2.17 0.72
N TYR A 87 10.95 -3.31 0.46
CA TYR A 87 11.40 -4.28 1.44
C TYR A 87 10.28 -5.02 2.18
N HIS A 88 10.68 -5.96 3.04
CA HIS A 88 9.83 -6.66 4.00
C HIS A 88 9.83 -5.93 5.36
N TYR A 89 8.82 -6.23 6.17
CA TYR A 89 8.75 -5.86 7.60
C TYR A 89 9.36 -6.96 8.44
#